data_AF-A0A2M7H988-F1
#
_entry.id   AF-A0A2M7H988-F1
#
_cell.length_a   1.000
_cell.length_b   1.000
_cell.length_c   1.000
_cell.angle_alpha   90.00
_cell.angle_beta   90.00
_cell.angle_gamma   90.00
#
_symmetry.space_group_name_H-M   'P 1'
#
loop_
_entity.id
_entity.type
_entity.pdbx_description
1 polymer ?
#
loop_
_entity_poly.entity_id
_entity_poly.type
_entity_poly.pdbx_seq_one_letter_code
_entity_poly.pdbx_strand_id
1 'polypeptide(L)'
;MTNNNIFKKICIANNLRHFEIKDIFELGGFEFSSSRVKSFMAGSQNKNYEKLSDEHFEGFLNGFIIYSRGPLDEPTALPRTIENAIIHLIDDGNIAAIEEIRSLIEDVQASDADVD
;
A
#
# COMPACT_ATOMS: atom_id res chain seq x y z
N MET A 1 -17.01 16.94 -4.29
CA MET A 1 -16.27 15.77 -3.75
C MET A 1 -15.10 16.31 -2.94
N THR A 2 -14.83 15.81 -1.73
CA THR A 2 -13.73 16.31 -0.86
C THR A 2 -12.52 15.37 -0.94
N ASN A 3 -11.32 15.84 -0.57
CA ASN A 3 -10.11 15.00 -0.51
C ASN A 3 -10.33 13.77 0.36
N ASN A 4 -10.94 13.92 1.54
CA ASN A 4 -11.31 12.80 2.42
C ASN A 4 -12.17 11.74 1.69
N ASN A 5 -13.13 12.15 0.84
CA ASN A 5 -13.96 11.22 0.09
C ASN A 5 -13.17 10.47 -0.99
N ILE A 6 -12.24 11.14 -1.67
CA ILE A 6 -11.39 10.51 -2.70
C ILE A 6 -10.40 9.56 -2.04
N PHE A 7 -9.68 10.05 -1.04
CA PHE A 7 -8.77 9.27 -0.19
C PHE A 7 -9.42 7.98 0.31
N LYS A 8 -10.63 8.09 0.89
CA LYS A 8 -11.37 6.91 1.37
C LYS A 8 -11.73 5.93 0.26
N LYS A 9 -12.12 6.42 -0.92
CA LYS A 9 -12.40 5.56 -2.09
C LYS A 9 -11.14 4.83 -2.57
N ILE A 10 -9.99 5.51 -2.62
CA ILE A 10 -8.71 4.90 -3.00
C ILE A 10 -8.35 3.79 -2.00
N CYS A 11 -8.44 4.07 -0.70
CA CYS A 11 -8.12 3.08 0.34
C CYS A 11 -9.00 1.83 0.22
N ILE A 12 -10.32 2.00 0.02
CA ILE A 12 -11.26 0.87 -0.13
C ILE A 12 -10.98 0.10 -1.42
N ALA A 13 -10.79 0.80 -2.55
CA ALA A 13 -10.56 0.15 -3.84
C ALA A 13 -9.29 -0.71 -3.87
N ASN A 14 -8.29 -0.36 -3.07
CA ASN A 14 -7.02 -1.08 -2.97
C ASN A 14 -6.92 -1.94 -1.70
N ASN A 15 -8.03 -2.10 -0.95
CA ASN A 15 -8.08 -2.88 0.30
C ASN A 15 -6.96 -2.57 1.31
N LEU A 16 -6.57 -1.29 1.43
CA LEU A 16 -5.44 -0.89 2.27
C LEU A 16 -5.79 -1.05 3.77
N ARG A 17 -4.93 -1.77 4.50
CA ARG A 17 -4.94 -1.83 5.96
C ARG A 17 -4.43 -0.52 6.56
N HIS A 18 -4.75 -0.33 7.83
CA HIS A 18 -4.47 0.91 8.55
C HIS A 18 -2.98 1.26 8.65
N PHE A 19 -2.10 0.26 8.79
CA PHE A 19 -0.65 0.53 8.81
C PHE A 19 -0.13 0.83 7.41
N GLU A 20 -0.62 0.19 6.35
CA GLU A 20 -0.21 0.50 4.97
C GLU A 20 -0.51 1.96 4.63
N ILE A 21 -1.65 2.48 5.08
CA ILE A 21 -1.99 3.89 4.91
C ILE A 21 -0.97 4.80 5.62
N LYS A 22 -0.46 4.40 6.80
CA LYS A 22 0.58 5.16 7.49
C LYS A 22 1.89 5.12 6.71
N ASP A 23 2.30 3.94 6.26
CA ASP A 23 3.52 3.75 5.46
C ASP A 23 3.45 4.60 4.19
N ILE A 24 2.29 4.66 3.53
CA ILE A 24 2.06 5.50 2.35
C ILE A 24 2.23 6.99 2.68
N PHE A 25 1.67 7.47 3.79
CA PHE A 25 1.88 8.87 4.19
C PHE A 25 3.37 9.16 4.49
N GLU A 26 4.07 8.23 5.12
CA GLU A 26 5.49 8.34 5.45
C GLU A 26 6.35 8.43 4.18
N LEU A 27 6.08 7.58 3.18
CA LEU A 27 6.68 7.67 1.85
C LEU A 27 6.38 9.01 1.15
N GLY A 28 5.25 9.63 1.47
CA GLY A 28 4.85 10.95 1.01
C GLY A 28 5.44 12.12 1.81
N GLY A 29 6.31 11.86 2.79
CA GLY A 29 6.93 12.87 3.65
C GLY A 29 6.10 13.30 4.87
N PHE A 30 5.05 12.56 5.22
CA PHE A 30 4.17 12.88 6.35
C PHE A 30 4.09 11.74 7.36
N GLU A 31 4.46 12.00 8.61
CA GLU A 31 4.23 11.06 9.70
C GLU A 31 2.93 11.41 10.44
N PHE A 32 1.97 10.47 10.40
CA PHE A 32 0.71 10.61 11.12
C PHE A 32 0.48 9.49 12.12
N SER A 33 -0.11 9.85 13.27
CA SER A 33 -0.55 8.87 14.25
C SER A 33 -1.75 8.07 13.74
N SER A 34 -1.94 6.86 14.28
CA SER A 34 -3.08 6.01 13.94
C SER A 34 -4.43 6.68 14.20
N SER A 35 -4.53 7.54 15.22
CA SER A 35 -5.76 8.29 15.50
C SER A 35 -6.02 9.35 14.43
N ARG A 36 -4.99 10.05 13.98
CA ARG A 36 -5.12 11.10 12.96
C ARG A 36 -5.51 10.54 11.59
N VAL A 37 -4.93 9.41 11.19
CA VAL A 37 -5.36 8.71 9.96
C VAL A 37 -6.84 8.31 10.04
N LYS A 38 -7.31 7.81 11.20
CA LYS A 38 -8.74 7.51 11.42
C LYS A 38 -9.62 8.76 11.31
N SER A 39 -9.13 9.91 11.79
CA SER A 39 -9.81 11.20 11.67
C SER A 39 -10.00 11.63 10.21
N PHE A 40 -9.01 11.38 9.33
CA PHE A 40 -9.16 11.63 7.89
C PHE A 40 -10.19 10.70 7.21
N MET A 41 -10.36 9.48 7.70
CA MET A 41 -11.34 8.51 7.16
C MET A 41 -12.75 8.62 7.74
N ALA A 42 -12.92 9.43 8.79
CA ALA A 42 -14.19 9.62 9.46
C ALA A 42 -15.22 10.33 8.56
N GLY A 43 -16.51 10.11 8.81
CA GLY A 43 -17.57 10.85 8.12
C GLY A 43 -17.58 12.32 8.55
N SER A 44 -18.04 13.23 7.68
CA SER A 44 -18.01 14.69 7.94
C SER A 44 -18.80 15.16 9.16
N GLN A 45 -19.73 14.34 9.67
CA GLN A 45 -20.52 14.62 10.88
C GLN A 45 -19.89 14.03 12.15
N ASN A 46 -18.77 13.31 12.03
CA ASN A 46 -18.10 12.70 13.17
C ASN A 46 -17.32 13.77 13.95
N LYS A 47 -17.41 13.75 15.29
CA LYS A 47 -16.66 14.67 16.16
C LYS A 47 -15.14 14.64 15.98
N ASN A 48 -14.61 13.52 15.50
CA ASN A 48 -13.18 13.33 15.25
C ASN A 48 -12.83 13.58 13.78
N TYR A 49 -13.75 14.07 12.95
CA TYR A 49 -13.47 14.37 11.55
C TYR A 49 -12.40 15.44 11.42
N GLU A 50 -11.34 15.14 10.68
CA GLU A 50 -10.31 16.09 10.30
C GLU A 50 -10.30 16.24 8.78
N LYS A 51 -10.33 17.48 8.29
CA LYS A 51 -10.23 17.76 6.86
C LYS A 51 -8.82 17.39 6.39
N LEU A 52 -8.74 16.56 5.35
CA LEU A 52 -7.48 16.29 4.66
C LEU A 52 -7.15 17.49 3.76
N SER A 53 -6.03 18.16 4.01
CA SER A 53 -5.57 19.29 3.19
C SER A 53 -5.14 18.82 1.79
N ASP A 54 -4.98 19.76 0.86
CA ASP A 54 -4.49 19.45 -0.48
C ASP A 54 -3.03 18.95 -0.42
N GLU A 55 -2.20 19.60 0.41
CA GLU A 55 -0.81 19.21 0.64
C GLU A 55 -0.67 17.78 1.21
N HIS A 56 -1.44 17.44 2.24
CA HIS A 56 -1.41 16.07 2.78
C HIS A 56 -1.95 15.04 1.77
N PHE A 57 -2.94 15.42 0.96
CA PHE A 57 -3.48 14.52 -0.04
C PHE A 57 -2.51 14.30 -1.21
N GLU A 58 -1.80 15.35 -1.64
CA GLU A 58 -0.70 15.24 -2.59
C GLU A 58 0.41 14.32 -2.06
N GLY A 59 0.83 14.52 -0.81
CA GLY A 59 1.80 13.64 -0.14
C GLY A 59 1.33 12.18 -0.15
N PHE A 60 0.08 11.92 0.22
CA PHE A 60 -0.50 10.57 0.13
C PHE A 60 -0.41 9.98 -1.27
N LEU A 61 -0.74 10.74 -2.32
CA LEU A 61 -0.72 10.24 -3.70
C LEU A 61 0.71 9.95 -4.18
N ASN A 62 1.67 10.81 -3.84
CA ASN A 62 3.10 10.58 -4.13
C ASN A 62 3.61 9.33 -3.41
N GLY A 63 3.31 9.20 -2.12
CA GLY A 63 3.64 8.00 -1.35
C GLY A 63 2.95 6.75 -1.90
N PHE A 64 1.71 6.86 -2.39
CA PHE A 64 0.96 5.73 -2.95
C PHE A 64 1.55 5.24 -4.27
N ILE A 65 2.11 6.14 -5.08
CA ILE A 65 2.86 5.77 -6.29
C ILE A 65 4.10 4.94 -5.90
N ILE A 66 4.88 5.42 -4.93
CA ILE A 66 6.08 4.72 -4.45
C ILE A 66 5.70 3.36 -3.85
N TYR A 67 4.66 3.32 -3.02
CA TYR A 67 4.14 2.09 -2.41
C TYR A 67 3.76 1.04 -3.46
N SER A 68 3.06 1.47 -4.52
CA SER A 68 2.50 0.57 -5.53
C SER A 68 3.47 0.14 -6.61
N ARG A 69 4.40 1.02 -7.01
CA ARG A 69 5.29 0.81 -8.16
C ARG A 69 6.75 0.62 -7.78
N GLY A 70 7.13 0.93 -6.54
CA GLY A 70 8.52 1.14 -6.15
C GLY A 70 8.98 2.57 -6.46
N PRO A 71 10.14 2.97 -5.93
CA PRO A 71 10.73 4.27 -6.20
C PRO A 71 11.35 4.30 -7.61
N LEU A 72 11.45 5.50 -8.19
CA LEU A 72 11.85 5.67 -9.60
C LEU A 72 13.32 5.29 -9.85
N ASP A 73 14.17 5.53 -8.86
CA ASP A 73 15.61 5.27 -8.85
C ASP A 73 15.95 3.78 -8.68
N GLU A 74 15.05 2.98 -8.12
CA GLU A 74 15.23 1.54 -7.92
C GLU A 74 14.10 0.71 -8.57
N PRO A 75 13.99 0.70 -9.92
CA PRO A 75 12.87 0.09 -10.63
C PRO A 75 12.81 -1.45 -10.51
N THR A 76 13.89 -2.09 -10.04
CA THR A 76 13.96 -3.54 -9.82
C THR A 76 13.65 -3.95 -8.38
N ALA A 77 13.46 -2.99 -7.46
CA ALA A 77 13.04 -3.30 -6.10
C ALA A 77 11.61 -3.84 -6.13
N LEU A 78 11.33 -4.88 -5.33
CA LEU A 78 9.98 -5.42 -5.19
C LEU A 78 9.07 -4.31 -4.62
N PRO A 79 7.99 -3.93 -5.31
CA PRO A 79 7.10 -2.90 -4.79
C PRO A 79 6.53 -3.30 -3.43
N ARG A 80 6.42 -2.32 -2.52
CA ARG A 80 5.98 -2.55 -1.14
C ARG A 80 4.59 -3.19 -1.05
N THR A 81 3.70 -2.91 -2.01
CA THR A 81 2.41 -3.59 -2.13
C THR A 81 2.56 -5.11 -2.28
N ILE A 82 3.50 -5.57 -3.10
CA ILE A 82 3.71 -7.01 -3.33
C ILE A 82 4.35 -7.65 -2.10
N GLU A 83 5.37 -7.01 -1.54
CA GLU A 83 6.00 -7.46 -0.29
C GLU A 83 4.97 -7.60 0.82
N ASN A 84 4.16 -6.56 1.05
CA ASN A 84 3.11 -6.60 2.05
C ASN A 84 2.12 -7.71 1.72
N ALA A 85 1.61 -7.82 0.49
CA ALA A 85 0.67 -8.88 0.11
C ALA A 85 1.19 -10.29 0.44
N ILE A 86 2.50 -10.54 0.29
CA ILE A 86 3.12 -11.80 0.70
C ILE A 86 3.13 -11.94 2.22
N ILE A 87 3.54 -10.91 2.96
CA ILE A 87 3.53 -10.88 4.44
C ILE A 87 2.12 -11.16 4.98
N HIS A 88 1.11 -10.56 4.36
CA HIS A 88 -0.30 -10.79 4.66
C HIS A 88 -0.71 -12.25 4.53
N LEU A 89 -0.35 -12.90 3.42
CA LEU A 89 -0.65 -14.32 3.21
C LEU A 89 0.03 -15.20 4.26
N ILE A 90 1.24 -14.83 4.69
CA ILE A 90 1.97 -15.52 5.76
C ILE A 90 1.26 -15.35 7.10
N ASP A 91 0.90 -14.12 7.48
CA ASP A 91 0.19 -13.81 8.72
C ASP A 91 -1.17 -14.51 8.80
N ASP A 92 -1.89 -14.57 7.68
CA ASP A 92 -3.18 -15.24 7.56
C ASP A 92 -3.05 -16.78 7.48
N GLY A 93 -1.82 -17.32 7.41
CA GLY A 93 -1.55 -18.75 7.32
C GLY A 93 -2.00 -19.40 6.01
N ASN A 94 -2.09 -18.62 4.93
CA ASN A 94 -2.52 -19.09 3.61
C ASN A 94 -1.39 -19.80 2.86
N ILE A 95 -0.98 -20.97 3.38
CA ILE A 95 0.17 -21.75 2.89
C ILE A 95 0.00 -22.14 1.41
N ALA A 96 -1.23 -22.45 0.97
CA ALA A 96 -1.48 -22.86 -0.40
C ALA A 96 -1.09 -21.77 -1.42
N ALA A 97 -1.47 -20.51 -1.14
CA ALA A 97 -1.11 -19.39 -2.00
C ALA A 97 0.41 -19.12 -2.00
N ILE A 98 1.07 -19.31 -0.85
CA ILE A 98 2.52 -19.13 -0.73
C ILE A 98 3.28 -20.19 -1.54
N GLU A 99 2.87 -21.46 -1.46
CA GLU A 99 3.49 -22.52 -2.26
C GLU A 99 3.24 -22.31 -3.76
N GLU A 100 2.08 -21.81 -4.16
CA GLU A 100 1.80 -21.44 -5.56
C GLU A 100 2.74 -20.32 -6.04
N ILE A 101 2.90 -19.25 -5.26
CA ILE A 101 3.85 -18.17 -5.56
C ILE A 101 5.28 -18.72 -5.68
N ARG A 102 5.69 -19.60 -4.76
CA ARG A 102 7.00 -20.24 -4.78
C ARG A 102 7.21 -21.06 -6.05
N SER A 103 6.24 -21.88 -6.43
CA SER A 103 6.29 -22.68 -7.66
C SER A 103 6.44 -21.80 -8.90
N LEU A 104 5.71 -20.69 -8.98
CA LEU A 104 5.82 -19.75 -10.10
C LEU A 104 7.21 -19.12 -10.21
N ILE A 105 7.86 -18.83 -9.07
CA ILE A 105 9.23 -18.30 -9.05
C ILE A 105 10.22 -19.36 -9.55
N GLU A 106 10.07 -20.61 -9.10
CA GLU A 106 10.90 -21.74 -9.53
C GLU A 106 10.76 -22.01 -11.04
N ASP A 107 9.55 -21.92 -11.60
CA ASP A 107 9.30 -22.07 -13.05
C ASP A 107 10.04 -21.01 -13.88
N VAL A 108 10.06 -19.75 -13.42
CA VAL A 108 10.81 -18.67 -14.11
C VAL A 108 12.31 -18.96 -14.08
N GLN A 109 12.85 -19.36 -12.93
CA GLN A 109 14.28 -19.68 -12.80
C GLN A 109 14.69 -20.88 -13.66
N ALA A 110 13.83 -21.89 -13.80
CA ALA A 110 14.08 -23.03 -14.67
C ALA A 110 14.09 -22.62 -16.16
N SER A 111 13.22 -21.69 -16.57
CA SER A 111 13.16 -21.21 -17.95
C SER A 111 14.38 -20.39 -18.38
N ASP A 112 15.03 -19.69 -17.45
CA ASP A 112 16.27 -18.95 -17.71
C ASP A 112 17.49 -19.89 -17.83
N ALA A 113 17.42 -21.13 -17.33
CA ALA A 113 18.52 -22.10 -17.34
C ALA A 113 18.65 -22.89 -18.65
N ASP A 114 17.62 -22.89 -19.52
CA ASP A 114 17.60 -23.59 -20.81
C ASP A 114 18.09 -22.72 -22.00
N VAL A 115 18.57 -21.49 -21.72
CA VAL A 115 18.97 -20.50 -22.74
C VAL A 115 20.51 -20.38 -22.90
N ASP A 116 21.30 -21.08 -22.09
CA ASP A 116 22.77 -21.23 -22.23
C ASP A 116 23.19 -22.62 -22.76
#